data_AF-A0A6P7TVP2-F1
#
_entry.id   AF-A0A6P7TVP2-F1
#
_cell.length_a   1.000
_cell.length_b   1.000
_cell.length_c   1.000
_cell.angle_alpha   90.00
_cell.angle_beta   90.00
_cell.angle_gamma   90.00
#
_symmetry.space_group_name_H-M   'P 1'
#
loop_
_entity.id
_entity.type
_entity.pdbx_description
1 polymer ?
#
loop_
_entity_poly.entity_id
_entity_poly.type
_entity_poly.pdbx_seq_one_letter_code
_entity_poly.pdbx_strand_id
1 'polypeptide(L)'
;MTTQDTVNWLAQYQLIKNSMKCENCSTDCRLLSDKSRLDKLKWKCKTCNFSKSIRDGSFFSHSHLELKQILDYIYFWALNSETIICSKESRSDFKKTSIDWGNFLRDVCVKWVEDHPCSLSGINSETMLPIVVEVDETKYFHRKYARGTWHEGHWVVGGKERGNPRNIFLVEVPDRSRDTLITINSQYLLS
;
A
#
# COMPACT_ATOMS: atom_id res chain seq x y z
N MET A 1 14.27 16.68 -6.80
CA MET A 1 14.67 15.89 -5.61
C MET A 1 15.89 15.05 -5.96
N THR A 2 17.00 15.24 -5.25
CA THR A 2 18.23 14.45 -5.45
C THR A 2 18.10 13.06 -4.80
N THR A 3 19.04 12.16 -5.08
CA THR A 3 19.12 10.85 -4.40
C THR A 3 19.29 11.03 -2.89
N GLN A 4 20.07 12.02 -2.46
CA GLN A 4 20.28 12.28 -1.04
C GLN A 4 19.00 12.77 -0.35
N ASP A 5 18.26 13.69 -0.98
CA ASP A 5 16.99 14.18 -0.44
C ASP A 5 15.99 13.04 -0.29
N THR A 6 15.93 12.15 -1.28
CA THR A 6 15.07 10.96 -1.28
C THR A 6 15.38 10.06 -0.08
N VAL A 7 16.66 9.76 0.13
CA VAL A 7 17.11 8.89 1.22
C VAL A 7 16.87 9.55 2.58
N ASN A 8 17.14 10.85 2.72
CA ASN A 8 16.88 11.59 3.95
C ASN A 8 15.39 11.59 4.30
N TRP A 9 14.51 11.81 3.31
CA TRP A 9 13.06 11.75 3.52
C TRP A 9 12.62 10.35 3.96
N LEU A 10 13.07 9.29 3.29
CA LEU A 10 12.74 7.91 3.68
C LEU A 10 13.24 7.55 5.09
N ALA A 11 14.44 8.02 5.44
CA ALA A 11 15.02 7.84 6.78
C ALA A 11 14.24 8.58 7.87
N GLN A 12 13.77 9.80 7.58
CA GLN A 12 12.96 10.61 8.48
C GLN A 12 11.65 9.89 8.85
N TYR A 13 10.99 9.26 7.89
CA TYR A 13 9.76 8.50 8.09
C TYR A 13 10.00 7.03 8.47
N GLN A 14 11.25 6.63 8.74
CA GLN A 14 11.63 5.26 9.11
C GLN A 14 11.22 4.19 8.08
N LEU A 15 11.07 4.59 6.82
CA LEU A 15 10.76 3.68 5.72
C LEU A 15 11.99 2.89 5.26
N ILE A 16 13.18 3.34 5.65
CA ILE A 16 14.45 2.61 5.57
C ILE A 16 15.15 2.69 6.93
N LYS A 17 16.09 1.77 7.18
CA LYS A 17 16.84 1.72 8.43
C LYS A 17 17.73 2.96 8.59
N ASN A 18 17.69 3.58 9.76
CA ASN A 18 18.58 4.71 10.12
C ASN A 18 19.93 4.26 10.69
N SER A 19 20.05 2.99 11.06
CA SER A 19 21.29 2.38 11.52
C SER A 19 21.30 0.89 11.16
N MET A 20 22.49 0.29 11.11
CA MET A 20 22.64 -1.13 10.84
C MET A 20 23.83 -1.69 11.62
N LYS A 21 23.65 -2.86 12.25
CA LYS A 21 24.74 -3.67 12.79
C LYS A 21 25.14 -4.74 11.79
N CYS A 22 26.43 -5.06 11.77
CA CYS A 22 26.95 -6.14 10.94
C CYS A 22 26.44 -7.49 11.44
N GLU A 23 25.92 -8.31 10.52
CA GLU A 23 25.43 -9.67 10.85
C GLU A 23 26.57 -10.62 11.25
N ASN A 24 27.82 -10.36 10.84
CA ASN A 24 28.96 -11.25 11.11
C ASN A 24 29.69 -10.94 12.43
N CYS A 25 29.75 -9.67 12.84
CA CYS A 25 30.56 -9.24 13.99
C CYS A 25 29.88 -8.25 14.92
N SER A 26 28.60 -7.93 14.66
CA SER A 26 27.75 -7.03 15.46
C SER A 26 28.22 -5.58 15.60
N THR A 27 29.35 -5.20 15.00
CA THR A 27 29.83 -3.82 14.92
C THR A 27 28.91 -2.94 14.07
N ASP A 28 28.78 -1.67 14.43
CA ASP A 28 28.00 -0.70 13.64
C ASP A 28 28.55 -0.54 12.21
N CYS A 29 27.64 -0.53 11.25
CA CYS A 29 27.91 -0.17 9.88
C CYS A 29 27.95 1.35 9.69
N ARG A 30 28.64 1.81 8.65
CA ARG A 30 28.57 3.19 8.15
C ARG A 30 27.84 3.22 6.81
N LEU A 31 27.13 4.30 6.56
CA LEU A 31 26.56 4.59 5.25
C LEU A 31 27.66 5.18 4.37
N LEU A 32 27.92 4.57 3.22
CA LEU A 32 28.96 5.00 2.28
C LEU A 32 28.38 5.17 0.88
N SER A 33 28.97 6.10 0.12
CA SER A 33 28.69 6.23 -1.31
C SER A 33 29.27 5.06 -2.09
N ASP A 34 28.49 4.56 -3.04
CA ASP A 34 28.86 3.48 -3.94
C ASP A 34 28.12 3.63 -5.27
N LYS A 35 28.80 4.20 -6.27
CA LYS A 35 28.23 4.47 -7.60
C LYS A 35 27.79 3.21 -8.35
N SER A 36 28.22 2.02 -7.93
CA SER A 36 27.78 0.75 -8.54
C SER A 36 26.38 0.32 -8.09
N ARG A 37 25.82 0.94 -7.04
CA ARG A 37 24.48 0.66 -6.52
C ARG A 37 23.45 1.60 -7.14
N LEU A 38 22.21 1.11 -7.28
CA LEU A 38 21.06 1.87 -7.80
C LEU A 38 20.92 3.25 -7.10
N ASP A 39 20.84 3.28 -5.77
CA ASP A 39 20.71 4.54 -5.00
C ASP A 39 22.06 5.14 -4.59
N LYS A 40 23.16 4.67 -5.20
CA LYS A 40 24.51 5.21 -5.00
C LYS A 40 25.02 5.15 -3.55
N LEU A 41 24.38 4.36 -2.68
CA LEU A 41 24.70 4.22 -1.26
C LEU A 41 24.63 2.75 -0.81
N LYS A 42 25.39 2.41 0.23
CA LYS A 42 25.34 1.10 0.90
C LYS A 42 25.70 1.20 2.39
N TRP A 43 25.24 0.22 3.16
CA TRP A 43 25.78 -0.05 4.49
C TRP A 43 27.06 -0.87 4.37
N LYS A 44 28.14 -0.44 5.03
CA LYS A 44 29.42 -1.15 5.09
C LYS A 44 29.87 -1.30 6.54
N CYS A 45 30.22 -2.53 6.93
CA CYS A 45 30.80 -2.78 8.25
C CYS A 45 32.15 -2.06 8.40
N LYS A 46 32.43 -1.52 9.59
CA LYS A 46 33.70 -0.85 9.91
C LYS A 46 34.89 -1.82 10.03
N THR A 47 34.64 -3.09 10.36
CA THR A 47 35.68 -4.05 10.76
C THR A 47 35.85 -5.23 9.80
N CYS A 48 34.81 -5.59 9.03
CA CYS A 48 34.87 -6.75 8.13
C CYS A 48 34.30 -6.44 6.73
N ASN A 49 34.27 -7.44 5.86
CA ASN A 49 33.84 -7.27 4.47
C ASN A 49 32.32 -7.17 4.25
N PHE A 50 31.51 -7.38 5.29
CA PHE A 50 30.05 -7.29 5.23
C PHE A 50 29.56 -5.96 4.64
N SER A 51 28.59 -6.04 3.72
CA SER A 51 27.88 -4.88 3.19
C SER A 51 26.46 -5.25 2.80
N LYS A 52 25.55 -4.28 2.87
CA LYS A 52 24.14 -4.44 2.51
C LYS A 52 23.61 -3.22 1.77
N SER A 53 22.53 -3.43 1.02
CA SER A 53 21.76 -2.34 0.44
C SER A 53 21.14 -1.48 1.54
N ILE A 54 20.98 -0.18 1.28
CA ILE A 54 20.23 0.72 2.17
C ILE A 54 18.75 0.32 2.29
N ARG A 55 18.26 -0.46 1.31
CA ARG A 55 16.89 -0.95 1.24
C ARG A 55 16.65 -2.23 2.03
N ASP A 56 17.71 -2.90 2.49
CA ASP A 56 17.62 -4.23 3.08
C ASP A 56 16.64 -4.27 4.26
N GLY A 57 15.63 -5.13 4.16
CA GLY A 57 14.58 -5.31 5.17
C GLY A 57 13.51 -4.22 5.16
N SER A 58 13.42 -3.41 4.10
CA SER A 58 12.32 -2.45 3.88
C SER A 58 11.36 -2.91 2.79
N PHE A 59 10.24 -2.21 2.64
CA PHE A 59 9.29 -2.33 1.53
C PHE A 59 9.96 -2.19 0.15
N PHE A 60 11.10 -1.48 0.08
CA PHE A 60 11.85 -1.26 -1.17
C PHE A 60 12.87 -2.35 -1.51
N SER A 61 12.98 -3.39 -0.66
CA SER A 61 13.91 -4.50 -0.88
C SER A 61 13.64 -5.18 -2.21
N HIS A 62 14.69 -5.71 -2.85
CA HIS A 62 14.63 -6.47 -4.11
C HIS A 62 14.09 -5.73 -5.35
N SER A 63 13.64 -4.48 -5.22
CA SER A 63 13.25 -3.67 -6.37
C SER A 63 14.45 -3.26 -7.22
N HIS A 64 14.24 -3.29 -8.53
CA HIS A 64 15.19 -2.82 -9.53
C HIS A 64 15.00 -1.34 -9.92
N LEU A 65 13.96 -0.67 -9.41
CA LEU A 65 13.74 0.76 -9.60
C LEU A 65 14.54 1.56 -8.57
N GLU A 66 15.04 2.75 -8.92
CA GLU A 66 15.60 3.69 -7.93
C GLU A 66 14.54 4.10 -6.90
N LEU A 67 14.94 4.41 -5.66
CA LEU A 67 14.00 4.83 -4.62
C LEU A 67 13.17 6.05 -5.04
N LYS A 68 13.78 6.97 -5.78
CA LYS A 68 13.06 8.13 -6.33
C LYS A 68 11.94 7.71 -7.28
N GLN A 69 12.22 6.77 -8.20
CA GLN A 69 11.21 6.27 -9.14
C GLN A 69 10.05 5.61 -8.42
N ILE A 70 10.34 4.85 -7.37
CA ILE A 70 9.31 4.24 -6.53
C ILE A 70 8.45 5.32 -5.86
N LEU A 71 9.07 6.35 -5.27
CA LEU A 71 8.32 7.46 -4.67
C LEU A 71 7.48 8.23 -5.69
N ASP A 72 8.02 8.50 -6.88
CA ASP A 72 7.25 9.13 -7.96
C ASP A 72 6.03 8.25 -8.32
N TYR A 73 6.23 6.93 -8.46
CA TYR A 73 5.14 5.99 -8.74
C TYR A 73 4.05 6.03 -7.65
N ILE A 74 4.46 5.94 -6.38
CA ILE A 74 3.56 5.98 -5.22
C ILE A 74 2.77 7.30 -5.21
N TYR A 75 3.43 8.42 -5.49
CA TYR A 75 2.81 9.74 -5.52
C TYR A 75 1.69 9.81 -6.58
N PHE A 76 1.97 9.44 -7.83
CA PHE A 76 0.95 9.47 -8.88
C PHE A 76 -0.16 8.44 -8.66
N TRP A 77 0.18 7.26 -8.12
CA TRP A 77 -0.79 6.24 -7.75
C TRP A 77 -1.73 6.75 -6.64
N ALA A 78 -1.20 7.42 -5.62
CA ALA A 78 -1.99 8.01 -4.54
C ALA A 78 -2.92 9.16 -5.01
N LEU A 79 -2.57 9.83 -6.11
CA LEU A 79 -3.44 10.78 -6.80
C LEU A 79 -4.53 10.11 -7.65
N ASN A 80 -4.66 8.77 -7.57
CA ASN A 80 -5.56 7.97 -8.39
C ASN A 80 -5.32 8.18 -9.90
N SER A 81 -4.05 8.40 -10.29
CA SER A 81 -3.67 8.52 -11.70
C SER A 81 -3.73 7.17 -12.39
N GLU A 82 -3.99 7.17 -13.69
CA GLU A 82 -3.92 5.95 -14.49
C GLU A 82 -2.52 5.31 -14.42
N THR A 83 -2.45 3.98 -14.45
CA THR A 83 -1.18 3.23 -14.38
C THR A 83 -0.18 3.68 -15.45
N ILE A 84 -0.65 4.11 -16.62
CA ILE A 84 0.21 4.62 -17.70
C ILE A 84 0.89 5.94 -17.32
N ILE A 85 0.18 6.81 -16.60
CA ILE A 85 0.73 8.07 -16.08
C ILE A 85 1.73 7.75 -14.99
N CYS A 86 1.36 6.88 -14.04
CA CYS A 86 2.26 6.45 -12.96
C CYS A 86 3.58 5.90 -13.52
N SER A 87 3.50 5.01 -14.53
CA SER A 87 4.65 4.43 -15.22
C SER A 87 5.51 5.46 -15.95
N LYS A 88 4.87 6.39 -16.67
CA LYS A 88 5.58 7.42 -17.44
C LYS A 88 6.36 8.35 -16.52
N GLU A 89 5.71 8.84 -15.47
CA GLU A 89 6.31 9.81 -14.55
C GLU A 89 7.38 9.20 -13.65
N SER A 90 7.19 7.95 -13.21
CA SER A 90 8.22 7.19 -12.47
C SER A 90 9.34 6.65 -13.36
N ARG A 91 9.20 6.73 -14.68
CA ARG A 91 10.10 6.10 -15.67
C ARG A 91 10.24 4.59 -15.44
N SER A 92 9.17 3.92 -15.01
CA SER A 92 9.13 2.45 -14.87
C SER A 92 8.51 1.80 -16.10
N ASP A 93 8.82 0.52 -16.34
CA ASP A 93 8.12 -0.25 -17.38
C ASP A 93 6.62 -0.37 -17.05
N PHE A 94 5.78 -0.08 -18.02
CA PHE A 94 4.33 -0.12 -17.87
C PHE A 94 3.79 -1.54 -17.68
N LYS A 95 4.37 -2.52 -18.39
CA LYS A 95 3.74 -3.83 -18.57
C LYS A 95 3.82 -4.72 -17.34
N LYS A 96 5.00 -4.83 -16.73
CA LYS A 96 5.18 -5.70 -15.57
C LYS A 96 5.35 -4.89 -14.30
N THR A 97 6.40 -4.07 -14.27
CA THR A 97 6.80 -3.34 -13.08
C THR A 97 5.69 -2.45 -12.52
N SER A 98 5.01 -1.68 -13.37
CA SER A 98 3.94 -0.79 -12.90
C SER A 98 2.73 -1.56 -12.36
N ILE A 99 2.34 -2.67 -13.00
CA ILE A 99 1.26 -3.51 -12.50
C ILE A 99 1.63 -4.09 -11.12
N ASP A 100 2.84 -4.63 -10.99
CA ASP A 100 3.34 -5.21 -9.74
C ASP A 100 3.36 -4.18 -8.61
N TRP A 101 3.87 -2.97 -8.86
CA TRP A 101 3.84 -1.88 -7.89
C TRP A 101 2.42 -1.44 -7.54
N GLY A 102 1.51 -1.41 -8.51
CA GLY A 102 0.10 -1.17 -8.24
C GLY A 102 -0.51 -2.21 -7.29
N ASN A 103 -0.12 -3.48 -7.44
CA ASN A 103 -0.56 -4.56 -6.54
C ASN A 103 0.07 -4.42 -5.15
N PHE A 104 1.38 -4.18 -5.05
CA PHE A 104 2.05 -3.97 -3.75
C PHE A 104 1.42 -2.83 -2.95
N LEU A 105 1.00 -1.74 -3.60
CA LEU A 105 0.31 -0.64 -2.93
C LEU A 105 -1.11 -1.00 -2.50
N ARG A 106 -1.83 -1.79 -3.29
CA ARG A 106 -3.13 -2.34 -2.88
C ARG A 106 -2.99 -3.26 -1.67
N ASP A 107 -1.97 -4.12 -1.63
CA ASP A 107 -1.72 -5.01 -0.49
C ASP A 107 -1.48 -4.20 0.81
N VAL A 108 -0.75 -3.08 0.71
CA VAL A 108 -0.59 -2.14 1.83
C VAL A 108 -1.92 -1.54 2.26
N CYS A 109 -2.79 -1.14 1.32
CA CYS A 109 -4.12 -0.62 1.64
C CYS A 109 -5.02 -1.70 2.28
N VAL A 110 -5.02 -2.92 1.75
CA VAL A 110 -5.78 -4.05 2.31
C VAL A 110 -5.36 -4.31 3.75
N LYS A 111 -4.05 -4.43 3.98
CA LYS A 111 -3.51 -4.61 5.32
C LYS A 111 -3.92 -3.47 6.26
N TRP A 112 -3.91 -2.23 5.80
CA TRP A 112 -4.36 -1.10 6.61
C TRP A 112 -5.82 -1.24 7.03
N VAL A 113 -6.72 -1.66 6.12
CA VAL A 113 -8.13 -1.90 6.43
C VAL A 113 -8.30 -3.05 7.43
N GLU A 114 -7.55 -4.14 7.26
CA GLU A 114 -7.57 -5.29 8.18
C GLU A 114 -7.07 -4.92 9.59
N ASP A 115 -6.02 -4.11 9.68
CA ASP A 115 -5.42 -3.66 10.95
C ASP A 115 -6.25 -2.57 11.65
N HIS A 116 -7.22 -1.95 10.97
CA HIS A 116 -8.05 -0.85 11.50
C HIS A 116 -9.55 -1.14 11.33
N PRO A 117 -10.09 -2.20 11.95
CA PRO A 117 -11.52 -2.48 11.90
C PRO A 117 -12.29 -1.32 12.53
N CYS A 118 -13.24 -0.77 11.79
CA CYS A 118 -14.06 0.36 12.24
C CYS A 118 -15.53 -0.08 12.35
N SER A 119 -16.16 0.19 13.49
CA SER A 119 -17.62 0.19 13.58
C SER A 119 -18.12 1.54 13.09
N LEU A 120 -18.93 1.55 12.03
CA LEU A 120 -19.43 2.77 11.41
C LEU A 120 -20.79 3.19 11.99
N SER A 121 -20.95 3.04 13.30
CA SER A 121 -22.21 3.29 14.00
C SER A 121 -22.04 4.34 15.11
N GLY A 122 -23.14 4.99 15.47
CA GLY A 122 -23.16 5.94 16.59
C GLY A 122 -23.13 7.42 16.18
N ILE A 123 -22.65 8.27 17.10
CA ILE A 123 -22.60 9.73 16.96
C ILE A 123 -21.15 10.14 16.74
N ASN A 124 -20.92 10.98 15.73
CA ASN A 124 -19.63 11.58 15.48
C ASN A 124 -19.29 12.54 16.64
N SER A 125 -18.19 12.29 17.36
CA SER A 125 -17.82 13.02 18.58
C SER A 125 -17.48 14.49 18.37
N GLU A 126 -17.11 14.88 17.15
CA GLU A 126 -16.74 16.27 16.82
C GLU A 126 -17.97 17.10 16.45
N THR A 127 -18.87 16.52 15.66
CA THR A 127 -20.05 17.22 15.14
C THR A 127 -21.30 17.01 16.00
N MET A 128 -21.28 16.01 16.89
CA MET A 128 -22.44 15.56 17.68
C MET A 128 -23.64 15.15 16.82
N LEU A 129 -23.41 14.78 15.56
CA LEU A 129 -24.41 14.29 14.61
C LEU A 129 -24.29 12.77 14.41
N PRO A 130 -25.37 12.07 14.02
CA PRO A 130 -25.29 10.67 13.64
C PRO A 130 -24.26 10.42 12.54
N ILE A 131 -23.49 9.35 12.68
CA ILE A 131 -22.61 8.87 11.61
C ILE A 131 -23.49 8.41 10.45
N VAL A 132 -23.25 8.98 9.27
CA VAL A 132 -23.96 8.61 8.04
C VAL A 132 -23.02 7.74 7.22
N VAL A 133 -23.47 6.55 6.86
CA VAL A 133 -22.68 5.59 6.07
C VAL A 133 -23.32 5.38 4.71
N GLU A 134 -22.52 5.47 3.66
CA GLU A 134 -22.90 5.07 2.31
C GLU A 134 -22.53 3.60 2.13
N VAL A 135 -23.55 2.75 1.95
CA VAL A 135 -23.40 1.31 1.74
C VAL A 135 -23.66 1.00 0.27
N ASP A 136 -22.82 0.15 -0.32
CA ASP A 136 -22.97 -0.31 -1.70
C ASP A 136 -22.63 -1.80 -1.85
N GLU A 137 -23.21 -2.43 -2.88
CA GLU A 137 -23.03 -3.84 -3.21
C GLU A 137 -22.35 -3.96 -4.57
N THR A 138 -21.18 -4.59 -4.61
CA THR A 138 -20.44 -4.80 -5.86
C THR A 138 -20.20 -6.28 -6.09
N LYS A 139 -20.49 -6.75 -7.31
CA LYS A 139 -20.09 -8.10 -7.73
C LYS A 139 -18.82 -8.05 -8.56
N TYR A 140 -17.75 -8.63 -8.03
CA TYR A 140 -16.48 -8.81 -8.74
C TYR A 140 -16.49 -10.14 -9.49
N PHE A 141 -16.29 -10.09 -10.80
CA PHE A 141 -16.16 -11.28 -11.63
C PHE A 141 -15.18 -11.03 -12.77
N HIS A 142 -14.41 -12.04 -13.15
CA HIS A 142 -13.54 -11.95 -14.31
C HIS A 142 -14.32 -12.26 -15.60
N ARG A 143 -14.51 -11.25 -16.46
CA ARG A 143 -14.82 -11.48 -17.88
C ARG A 143 -13.56 -11.27 -18.71
N LYS A 144 -13.08 -12.31 -19.38
CA LYS A 144 -12.03 -12.16 -20.39
C LYS A 144 -12.63 -11.44 -21.62
N TYR A 145 -12.14 -10.25 -21.97
CA TYR A 145 -12.52 -9.50 -23.20
C TYR A 145 -14.02 -9.29 -23.49
N ALA A 146 -14.89 -9.23 -22.47
CA ALA A 146 -16.35 -9.25 -22.65
C ALA A 146 -16.86 -10.43 -23.53
N ARG A 147 -16.06 -11.48 -23.69
CA ARG A 147 -16.32 -12.68 -24.51
C ARG A 147 -15.85 -13.92 -23.74
N GLY A 148 -16.75 -14.85 -23.44
CA GLY A 148 -16.40 -16.12 -22.81
C GLY A 148 -17.39 -16.57 -21.75
N THR A 149 -17.15 -17.77 -21.21
CA THR A 149 -17.96 -18.45 -20.19
C THR A 149 -18.09 -17.60 -18.93
N TRP A 150 -19.30 -17.53 -18.39
CA TRP A 150 -19.53 -16.91 -17.09
C TRP A 150 -18.75 -17.67 -16.02
N HIS A 151 -17.99 -16.94 -15.22
CA HIS A 151 -17.33 -17.48 -14.02
C HIS A 151 -18.08 -16.98 -12.80
N GLU A 152 -18.06 -17.81 -11.76
CA GLU A 152 -18.54 -17.42 -10.44
C GLU A 152 -17.75 -16.19 -9.96
N GLY A 153 -18.47 -15.25 -9.37
CA GLY A 153 -17.94 -13.97 -8.94
C GLY A 153 -18.25 -13.75 -7.47
N HIS A 154 -17.44 -12.91 -6.85
CA HIS A 154 -17.50 -12.60 -5.43
C HIS A 154 -18.41 -11.39 -5.22
N TRP A 155 -19.39 -11.52 -4.34
CA TRP A 155 -20.14 -10.37 -3.87
C TRP A 155 -19.37 -9.72 -2.74
N VAL A 156 -19.29 -8.39 -2.78
CA VAL A 156 -18.68 -7.60 -1.72
C VAL A 156 -19.67 -6.52 -1.33
N VAL A 157 -19.93 -6.42 -0.04
CA VAL A 157 -20.66 -5.30 0.57
C VAL A 157 -19.63 -4.37 1.16
N GLY A 158 -19.70 -3.10 0.79
CA GLY A 158 -18.83 -2.06 1.30
C GLY A 158 -19.62 -0.94 1.96
N GLY A 159 -19.03 -0.32 2.97
CA GLY A 159 -19.55 0.90 3.56
C GLY A 159 -18.44 1.92 3.77
N LYS A 160 -18.74 3.21 3.59
CA LYS A 160 -17.84 4.32 3.94
C LYS A 160 -18.59 5.39 4.71
N GLU A 161 -17.96 5.93 5.75
CA GLU A 161 -18.51 7.07 6.48
C GLU A 161 -18.50 8.34 5.60
N ARG A 162 -19.62 9.04 5.58
CA ARG A 162 -19.73 10.37 4.98
C ARG A 162 -19.08 11.39 5.90
N GLY A 163 -17.93 11.90 5.48
CA GLY A 163 -17.15 12.90 6.22
C GLY A 163 -15.79 12.39 6.69
N ASN A 164 -15.63 11.07 6.81
CA ASN A 164 -14.35 10.44 7.12
C ASN A 164 -14.06 9.27 6.16
N PRO A 165 -13.33 9.49 5.05
CA PRO A 165 -13.10 8.46 4.04
C PRO A 165 -12.16 7.33 4.50
N ARG A 166 -11.55 7.44 5.70
CA ARG A 166 -10.72 6.38 6.29
C ARG A 166 -11.58 5.32 6.98
N ASN A 167 -12.78 5.69 7.40
CA ASN A 167 -13.68 4.81 8.09
C ASN A 167 -14.51 4.03 7.06
N ILE A 168 -14.06 2.81 6.77
CA ILE A 168 -14.66 1.92 5.79
C ILE A 168 -14.79 0.49 6.31
N PHE A 169 -15.69 -0.27 5.72
CA PHE A 169 -15.63 -1.74 5.73
C PHE A 169 -15.81 -2.28 4.32
N LEU A 170 -15.20 -3.43 4.05
CA LEU A 170 -15.34 -4.19 2.82
C LEU A 170 -15.41 -5.67 3.20
N VAL A 171 -16.52 -6.32 2.90
CA VAL A 171 -16.77 -7.71 3.32
C VAL A 171 -17.24 -8.52 2.13
N GLU A 172 -16.54 -9.61 1.85
CA GLU A 172 -17.00 -10.61 0.91
C GLU A 172 -18.20 -11.37 1.50
N VAL A 173 -19.25 -11.54 0.70
CA VAL A 173 -20.49 -12.21 1.09
C VAL A 173 -20.89 -13.26 0.06
N PRO A 174 -21.64 -14.31 0.44
CA PRO A 174 -22.05 -15.35 -0.50
C PRO A 174 -23.03 -14.83 -1.56
N ASP A 175 -23.92 -13.91 -1.18
CA ASP A 175 -24.93 -13.33 -2.05
C ASP A 175 -25.39 -11.95 -1.57
N ARG A 176 -26.30 -11.34 -2.33
CA ARG A 176 -26.99 -10.10 -1.97
C ARG A 176 -28.39 -10.31 -1.42
N SER A 177 -28.64 -11.45 -0.79
CA SER A 177 -29.95 -11.71 -0.19
C SER A 177 -30.21 -10.70 0.93
N ARG A 178 -31.49 -10.42 1.19
CA ARG A 178 -31.89 -9.53 2.28
C ARG A 178 -31.29 -9.98 3.62
N ASP A 179 -31.26 -11.28 3.88
CA ASP A 179 -30.77 -11.83 5.14
C ASP A 179 -29.26 -11.62 5.30
N THR A 180 -28.49 -11.82 4.23
CA THR A 180 -27.06 -11.49 4.19
C THR A 180 -26.83 -10.00 4.47
N LEU A 181 -27.58 -9.11 3.80
CA LEU A 181 -27.44 -7.67 3.96
C LEU A 181 -27.85 -7.18 5.36
N ILE A 182 -28.92 -7.72 5.93
CA ILE A 182 -29.35 -7.42 7.32
C ILE A 182 -28.25 -7.83 8.29
N THR A 183 -27.63 -8.99 8.09
CA THR A 183 -26.54 -9.49 8.94
C THR A 183 -25.35 -8.54 8.91
N ILE A 184 -24.89 -8.14 7.72
CA ILE A 184 -23.79 -7.18 7.55
C ILE A 184 -24.16 -5.81 8.16
N ASN A 185 -25.33 -5.27 7.88
CA ASN A 185 -25.76 -3.99 8.45
C ASN A 185 -25.81 -4.04 9.98
N SER A 186 -26.26 -5.16 10.55
CA SER A 186 -26.27 -5.33 12.01
C SER A 186 -24.86 -5.33 12.59
N GLN A 187 -23.93 -6.04 11.96
CA GLN A 187 -22.55 -6.14 12.43
C GLN A 187 -21.78 -4.81 12.34
N TYR A 188 -21.99 -4.02 11.28
CA TYR A 188 -21.15 -2.86 10.98
C TYR A 188 -21.82 -1.50 11.24
N LEU A 189 -23.16 -1.44 11.31
CA LEU A 189 -23.92 -0.18 11.37
C LEU A 189 -24.85 -0.06 12.59
N LEU A 190 -25.18 -1.16 13.26
CA LEU A 190 -26.13 -1.19 14.37
C LEU A 190 -25.49 -1.88 15.59
N SER A 191 -24.58 -1.18 16.28
CA SER A 191 -24.15 -1.59 17.62
C SER A 191 -25.01 -0.99 18.71
#